data_AF-A0A7S3INW2-F1
#
_entry.id   AF-A0A7S3INW2-F1
#
_cell.length_a   1.000
_cell.length_b   1.000
_cell.length_c   1.000
_cell.angle_alpha   90.00
_cell.angle_beta   90.00
_cell.angle_gamma   90.00
#
_symmetry.space_group_name_H-M   'P 1'
#
loop_
_entity.id
_entity.type
_entity.pdbx_description
1 polymer ?
#
loop_
_entity_poly.entity_id
_entity_poly.type
_entity_poly.pdbx_seq_one_letter_code
_entity_poly.pdbx_strand_id
1 'polypeptide(L)'
;EPKPEDKDRCLKWHEKRIGKREKDAKKLGVPLLMSEFGACMAEDTCVTEVNQVADVSDEHLAGWAYWQFKVFEDLTTSAGTRSEGFYNFDGSIQVNKVRALSRTYVKAAQGTIEKMKFNTEEENGQPAGTFTADIKVDTTVTAPTEIHTLLNGTPSAADPEAVISWYPNGVDIEVSDPTAEVSQDGNTVSVLVKDPAMDEQVITITVTPKAAENIEESS
;
A
#
# COMPACT_ATOMS: atom_id res chain seq x y z
N GLU A 1 -2.26 21.30 -8.70
CA GLU A 1 -1.37 20.13 -8.53
C GLU A 1 0.02 20.47 -9.03
N PRO A 2 1.08 19.85 -8.51
CA PRO A 2 2.41 19.97 -9.09
C PRO A 2 2.40 19.50 -10.53
N LYS A 3 3.19 20.16 -11.38
CA LYS A 3 3.28 19.77 -12.78
C LYS A 3 4.13 18.49 -12.93
N PRO A 4 3.93 17.69 -13.98
CA PRO A 4 4.72 16.47 -14.20
C PRO A 4 6.25 16.71 -14.16
N GLU A 5 6.73 17.84 -14.68
CA GLU A 5 8.16 18.19 -14.66
C GLU A 5 8.73 18.44 -13.26
N ASP A 6 7.86 18.68 -12.27
CA ASP A 6 8.26 18.92 -10.88
C ASP A 6 8.28 17.62 -10.04
N LYS A 7 8.01 16.43 -10.62
CA LYS A 7 7.92 15.13 -9.93
C LYS A 7 9.11 14.88 -8.98
N ASP A 8 10.33 15.05 -9.46
CA ASP A 8 11.56 14.80 -8.66
C ASP A 8 11.74 15.85 -7.55
N ARG A 9 11.28 17.08 -7.80
CA ARG A 9 11.30 18.12 -6.77
C ARG A 9 10.30 17.76 -5.67
N CYS A 10 9.11 17.31 -6.03
CA CYS A 10 8.06 16.92 -5.07
C CYS A 10 8.53 15.75 -4.21
N LEU A 11 9.12 14.71 -4.83
CA LEU A 11 9.70 13.58 -4.08
C LEU A 11 10.71 14.04 -3.03
N LYS A 12 11.67 14.88 -3.40
CA LYS A 12 12.67 15.43 -2.45
C LYS A 12 12.03 16.23 -1.31
N TRP A 13 10.88 16.86 -1.57
CA TRP A 13 10.12 17.55 -0.54
C TRP A 13 9.45 16.56 0.42
N HIS A 14 8.87 15.49 -0.09
CA HIS A 14 8.27 14.41 0.72
C HIS A 14 9.32 13.72 1.59
N GLU A 15 10.44 13.28 1.01
CA GLU A 15 11.59 12.71 1.72
C GLU A 15 12.04 13.63 2.87
N LYS A 16 12.19 14.93 2.59
CA LYS A 16 12.62 15.90 3.60
C LYS A 16 11.58 16.08 4.70
N ARG A 17 10.29 16.17 4.36
CA ARG A 17 9.22 16.49 5.32
C ARG A 17 8.88 15.29 6.19
N ILE A 18 8.61 14.15 5.58
CA ILE A 18 8.28 12.91 6.28
C ILE A 18 9.49 12.44 7.08
N GLY A 19 10.69 12.41 6.47
CA GLY A 19 11.92 12.04 7.17
C GLY A 19 12.29 12.99 8.32
N LYS A 20 11.91 14.27 8.27
CA LYS A 20 12.05 15.17 9.42
C LYS A 20 11.07 14.81 10.55
N ARG A 21 9.82 14.48 10.22
CA ARG A 21 8.81 14.04 11.20
C ARG A 21 9.16 12.70 11.82
N GLU A 22 9.72 11.78 11.05
CA GLU A 22 10.24 10.50 11.55
C GLU A 22 11.32 10.72 12.61
N LYS A 23 12.29 11.62 12.35
CA LYS A 23 13.34 11.95 13.32
C LYS A 23 12.78 12.55 14.60
N ASP A 24 11.76 13.40 14.47
CA ASP A 24 11.09 14.01 15.62
C ASP A 24 10.31 12.94 16.42
N ALA A 25 9.61 12.03 15.75
CA ALA A 25 8.88 10.92 16.36
C ALA A 25 9.81 9.96 17.12
N LYS A 26 10.93 9.54 16.49
CA LYS A 26 11.98 8.74 17.13
C LYS A 26 12.57 9.42 18.36
N LYS A 27 12.87 10.73 18.27
CA LYS A 27 13.38 11.51 19.41
C LYS A 27 12.40 11.53 20.59
N LEU A 28 11.10 11.56 20.30
CA LEU A 28 10.04 11.58 21.30
C LEU A 28 9.63 10.18 21.79
N GLY A 29 10.09 9.11 21.13
CA GLY A 29 9.70 7.74 21.45
C GLY A 29 8.23 7.45 21.11
N VAL A 30 7.69 8.08 20.06
CA VAL A 30 6.29 7.92 19.63
C VAL A 30 6.21 7.43 18.18
N PRO A 31 5.12 6.72 17.80
CA PRO A 31 4.86 6.37 16.41
C PRO A 31 4.59 7.61 15.54
N LEU A 32 4.86 7.49 14.24
CA LEU A 32 4.51 8.51 13.24
C LEU A 32 3.24 8.11 12.49
N LEU A 33 2.23 8.97 12.56
CA LEU A 33 1.02 8.91 11.75
C LEU A 33 0.83 10.26 11.07
N MET A 34 0.83 10.28 9.74
CA MET A 34 0.45 11.45 8.95
C MET A 34 -1.07 11.47 8.83
N SER A 35 -1.72 12.34 9.60
CA SER A 35 -3.17 12.37 9.67
C SER A 35 -3.85 12.80 8.38
N GLU A 36 -3.15 13.53 7.51
CA GLU A 36 -3.71 14.07 6.26
C GLU A 36 -2.62 14.24 5.19
N PHE A 37 -2.94 13.85 3.96
CA PHE A 37 -2.26 14.23 2.73
C PHE A 37 -3.21 14.06 1.54
N GLY A 38 -2.80 14.49 0.35
CA GLY A 38 -3.62 14.38 -0.86
C GLY A 38 -4.39 15.67 -1.15
N ALA A 39 -5.72 15.59 -1.19
CA ALA A 39 -6.59 16.64 -1.73
C ALA A 39 -6.29 16.99 -3.20
N CYS A 40 -6.12 15.94 -4.03
CA CYS A 40 -5.90 16.08 -5.47
C CYS A 40 -6.98 15.37 -6.30
N MET A 41 -7.05 15.76 -7.57
CA MET A 41 -8.03 15.35 -8.58
C MET A 41 -7.68 13.97 -9.16
N ALA A 42 -8.44 13.50 -10.14
CA ALA A 42 -8.23 12.17 -10.75
C ALA A 42 -7.05 12.11 -11.75
N GLU A 43 -6.20 13.14 -11.82
CA GLU A 43 -5.15 13.27 -12.84
C GLU A 43 -3.91 12.43 -12.49
N ASP A 44 -3.10 12.08 -13.49
CA ASP A 44 -1.85 11.30 -13.29
C ASP A 44 -0.85 12.01 -12.35
N THR A 45 -0.91 13.34 -12.30
CA THR A 45 -0.16 14.15 -11.33
C THR A 45 -0.56 13.87 -9.89
N CYS A 46 -1.85 13.62 -9.63
CA CYS A 46 -2.32 13.21 -8.31
C CYS A 46 -1.88 11.79 -7.96
N VAL A 47 -1.97 10.86 -8.91
CA VAL A 47 -1.49 9.48 -8.72
C VAL A 47 0.00 9.47 -8.38
N THR A 48 0.78 10.29 -9.08
CA THR A 48 2.21 10.48 -8.82
C THR A 48 2.46 10.99 -7.40
N GLU A 49 1.74 12.02 -6.97
CA GLU A 49 1.86 12.57 -5.61
C GLU A 49 1.49 11.53 -4.54
N VAL A 50 0.39 10.80 -4.74
CA VAL A 50 -0.06 9.74 -3.82
C VAL A 50 1.00 8.66 -3.69
N ASN A 51 1.55 8.18 -4.81
CA ASN A 51 2.61 7.17 -4.80
C ASN A 51 3.84 7.66 -4.06
N GLN A 52 4.34 8.86 -4.35
CA GLN A 52 5.52 9.41 -3.68
C GLN A 52 5.34 9.53 -2.17
N VAL A 53 4.18 10.01 -1.73
CA VAL A 53 3.91 10.15 -0.29
C VAL A 53 3.79 8.78 0.38
N ALA A 54 3.12 7.82 -0.26
CA ALA A 54 3.00 6.46 0.26
C ALA A 54 4.36 5.74 0.29
N ASP A 55 5.17 5.85 -0.78
CA ASP A 55 6.50 5.24 -0.87
C ASP A 55 7.43 5.77 0.23
N VAL A 56 7.50 7.10 0.41
CA VAL A 56 8.30 7.70 1.49
C VAL A 56 7.75 7.37 2.87
N SER A 57 6.43 7.16 3.00
CA SER A 57 5.84 6.70 4.25
C SER A 57 6.23 5.25 4.55
N ASP A 58 6.23 4.37 3.55
CA ASP A 58 6.67 2.98 3.65
C ASP A 58 8.16 2.91 4.07
N GLU A 59 9.03 3.74 3.48
CA GLU A 59 10.46 3.87 3.84
C GLU A 59 10.68 4.23 5.31
N HIS A 60 9.73 4.94 5.92
CA HIS A 60 9.79 5.40 7.30
C HIS A 60 8.86 4.62 8.25
N LEU A 61 8.17 3.59 7.76
CA LEU A 61 7.12 2.85 8.47
C LEU A 61 6.08 3.78 9.12
N ALA A 62 5.76 4.87 8.42
CA ALA A 62 4.80 5.87 8.85
C ALA A 62 3.38 5.49 8.40
N GLY A 63 2.44 5.48 9.33
CA GLY A 63 1.03 5.39 8.96
C GLY A 63 0.56 6.67 8.28
N TRP A 64 -0.51 6.60 7.49
CA TRP A 64 -1.12 7.77 6.88
C TRP A 64 -2.63 7.65 6.75
N ALA A 65 -3.30 8.80 6.61
CA ALA A 65 -4.70 8.90 6.24
C ALA A 65 -4.88 9.91 5.10
N TYR A 66 -5.53 9.48 4.02
CA TYR A 66 -5.76 10.31 2.84
C TYR A 66 -6.96 11.25 3.04
N TRP A 67 -6.79 12.52 2.70
CA TRP A 67 -7.87 13.49 2.61
C TRP A 67 -8.42 13.53 1.18
N GLN A 68 -9.66 13.11 0.91
CA GLN A 68 -10.68 12.56 1.83
C GLN A 68 -11.35 11.33 1.24
N PHE A 69 -12.12 10.59 2.04
CA PHE A 69 -12.87 9.44 1.52
C PHE A 69 -13.96 9.87 0.53
N LYS A 70 -14.80 10.83 0.90
CA LYS A 70 -15.90 11.35 0.08
C LYS A 70 -16.16 12.81 0.41
N VAL A 71 -16.30 13.64 -0.62
CA VAL A 71 -16.72 15.04 -0.45
C VAL A 71 -18.16 15.08 0.06
N PHE A 72 -18.39 15.73 1.21
CA PHE A 72 -19.72 15.97 1.74
C PHE A 72 -19.76 17.33 2.44
N GLU A 73 -20.47 18.29 1.84
CA GLU A 73 -20.66 19.65 2.38
C GLU A 73 -19.35 20.30 2.88
N ASP A 74 -18.26 20.10 2.14
CA ASP A 74 -16.94 20.62 2.49
C ASP A 74 -16.89 22.14 2.24
N LEU A 75 -17.20 22.92 3.28
CA LEU A 75 -17.11 24.38 3.27
C LEU A 75 -15.66 24.90 3.35
N THR A 76 -14.67 24.02 3.51
CA THR A 76 -13.27 24.37 3.73
C THR A 76 -12.38 24.13 2.52
N THR A 77 -12.83 23.34 1.53
CA THR A 77 -12.02 23.06 0.35
C THR A 77 -11.84 24.28 -0.54
N SER A 78 -10.59 24.52 -0.93
CA SER A 78 -10.23 25.53 -1.95
C SER A 78 -10.54 25.07 -3.37
N ALA A 79 -10.87 23.79 -3.56
CA ALA A 79 -11.15 23.22 -4.87
C ALA A 79 -12.59 23.47 -5.35
N GLY A 80 -13.45 24.04 -4.51
CA GLY A 80 -14.85 24.35 -4.81
C GLY A 80 -15.67 23.08 -4.97
N THR A 81 -16.37 22.93 -6.10
CA THR A 81 -17.16 21.72 -6.43
C THR A 81 -16.30 20.69 -7.16
N ARG A 82 -15.06 20.44 -6.73
CA ARG A 82 -14.21 19.41 -7.35
C ARG A 82 -14.06 18.20 -6.45
N SER A 83 -13.88 17.03 -7.07
CA SER A 83 -13.85 15.75 -6.36
C SER A 83 -12.42 15.37 -5.96
N GLU A 84 -12.03 15.80 -4.76
CA GLU A 84 -10.74 15.46 -4.14
C GLU A 84 -10.75 14.07 -3.47
N GLY A 85 -11.94 13.53 -3.20
CA GLY A 85 -12.12 12.22 -2.57
C GLY A 85 -12.11 11.04 -3.54
N PHE A 86 -12.57 9.87 -3.09
CA PHE A 86 -12.53 8.63 -3.89
C PHE A 86 -13.59 8.56 -4.98
N TYR A 87 -14.65 9.38 -4.87
CA TYR A 87 -15.84 9.28 -5.71
C TYR A 87 -16.10 10.57 -6.46
N ASN A 88 -16.35 10.46 -7.76
CA ASN A 88 -16.89 11.54 -8.57
C ASN A 88 -18.30 11.95 -8.09
N PHE A 89 -18.80 13.09 -8.58
CA PHE A 89 -20.12 13.62 -8.17
C PHE A 89 -21.31 12.71 -8.49
N ASP A 90 -21.17 11.87 -9.51
CA ASP A 90 -22.17 10.87 -9.89
C ASP A 90 -22.09 9.59 -9.03
N GLY A 91 -21.14 9.52 -8.08
CA GLY A 91 -20.91 8.37 -7.23
C GLY A 91 -20.00 7.29 -7.82
N SER A 92 -19.50 7.47 -9.06
CA SER A 92 -18.49 6.58 -9.64
C SER A 92 -17.13 6.75 -8.96
N ILE A 93 -16.29 5.72 -8.99
CA ILE A 93 -14.98 5.71 -8.32
C ILE A 93 -13.88 6.34 -9.20
N GLN A 94 -12.94 7.06 -8.58
CA GLN A 94 -11.72 7.52 -9.23
C GLN A 94 -10.68 6.41 -9.25
N VAL A 95 -10.80 5.50 -10.22
CA VAL A 95 -10.08 4.20 -10.28
C VAL A 95 -8.58 4.35 -10.04
N ASN A 96 -7.87 5.17 -10.82
CA ASN A 96 -6.42 5.27 -10.74
C ASN A 96 -5.95 5.76 -9.37
N LYS A 97 -6.64 6.75 -8.79
CA LYS A 97 -6.33 7.28 -7.47
C LYS A 97 -6.60 6.27 -6.36
N VAL A 98 -7.76 5.61 -6.39
CA VAL A 98 -8.09 4.59 -5.39
C VAL A 98 -7.16 3.39 -5.51
N ARG A 99 -6.78 2.99 -6.73
CA ARG A 99 -5.79 1.93 -6.96
C ARG A 99 -4.42 2.30 -6.38
N ALA A 100 -3.96 3.53 -6.56
CA ALA A 100 -2.73 4.04 -5.95
C ALA A 100 -2.75 3.99 -4.42
N LEU A 101 -3.92 4.23 -3.80
CA LEU A 101 -4.11 4.12 -2.34
C LEU A 101 -4.34 2.69 -1.85
N SER A 102 -4.81 1.78 -2.71
CA SER A 102 -5.16 0.39 -2.38
C SER A 102 -3.93 -0.52 -2.37
N ARG A 103 -2.91 -0.13 -1.61
CA ARG A 103 -1.61 -0.80 -1.53
C ARG A 103 -1.66 -2.01 -0.62
N THR A 104 -0.78 -2.97 -0.85
CA THR A 104 -0.51 -4.05 0.11
C THR A 104 0.36 -3.52 1.24
N TYR A 105 0.02 -3.87 2.48
CA TYR A 105 0.75 -3.43 3.66
C TYR A 105 0.63 -4.44 4.80
N VAL A 106 1.57 -4.39 5.75
CA VAL A 106 1.51 -5.19 6.98
C VAL A 106 0.51 -4.55 7.95
N LYS A 107 -0.58 -5.25 8.26
CA LYS A 107 -1.59 -4.82 9.27
C LYS A 107 -1.07 -5.05 10.69
N ALA A 108 -0.40 -6.18 10.90
CA ALA A 108 0.18 -6.61 12.17
C ALA A 108 1.39 -7.50 11.89
N ALA A 109 2.40 -7.46 12.75
CA ALA A 109 3.61 -8.27 12.60
C ALA A 109 3.81 -9.19 13.81
N GLN A 110 4.29 -10.40 13.54
CA GLN A 110 4.85 -11.29 14.57
C GLN A 110 6.27 -10.81 14.93
N GLY A 111 6.34 -9.64 15.59
CA GLY A 111 7.60 -8.99 15.93
C GLY A 111 7.67 -7.56 15.39
N THR A 112 8.83 -7.16 14.89
CA THR A 112 9.09 -5.78 14.46
C THR A 112 9.22 -5.69 12.95
N ILE A 113 8.46 -4.79 12.32
CA ILE A 113 8.66 -4.46 10.90
C ILE A 113 9.95 -3.63 10.80
N GLU A 114 10.92 -4.12 10.03
CA GLU A 114 12.18 -3.41 9.78
C GLU A 114 12.09 -2.59 8.49
N LYS A 115 11.39 -3.13 7.48
CA LYS A 115 11.15 -2.47 6.18
C LYS A 115 9.84 -2.95 5.58
N MET A 116 9.21 -2.11 4.77
CA MET A 116 8.18 -2.53 3.82
C MET A 116 8.27 -1.69 2.55
N LYS A 117 7.83 -2.24 1.44
CA LYS A 117 7.76 -1.54 0.15
C LYS A 117 6.66 -2.16 -0.71
N PHE A 118 5.86 -1.31 -1.33
CA PHE A 118 4.90 -1.70 -2.35
C PHE A 118 5.22 -1.00 -3.68
N ASN A 119 5.35 -1.76 -4.75
CA ASN A 119 5.69 -1.23 -6.07
C ASN A 119 4.41 -0.97 -6.86
N THR A 120 4.12 0.30 -7.19
CA THR A 120 3.01 0.66 -8.07
C THR A 120 3.37 0.62 -9.56
N GLU A 121 4.65 0.42 -9.86
CA GLU A 121 5.21 0.32 -11.20
C GLU A 121 6.10 -0.94 -11.26
N GLU A 122 6.48 -1.37 -12.47
CA GLU A 122 7.48 -2.43 -12.62
C GLU A 122 8.83 -1.94 -12.11
N GLU A 123 9.50 -2.72 -11.27
CA GLU A 123 10.79 -2.36 -10.70
C GLU A 123 11.67 -3.59 -10.53
N ASN A 124 12.92 -3.52 -11.01
CA ASN A 124 13.91 -4.60 -10.89
C ASN A 124 13.42 -5.97 -11.41
N GLY A 125 12.61 -5.97 -12.48
CA GLY A 125 12.02 -7.17 -13.07
C GLY A 125 10.86 -7.76 -12.27
N GLN A 126 10.39 -7.08 -11.22
CA GLN A 126 9.18 -7.44 -10.49
C GLN A 126 7.99 -6.66 -11.04
N PRO A 127 6.83 -7.30 -11.25
CA PRO A 127 5.64 -6.63 -11.76
C PRO A 127 5.11 -5.58 -10.77
N ALA A 128 4.40 -4.58 -11.29
CA ALA A 128 3.62 -3.66 -10.47
C ALA A 128 2.61 -4.44 -9.60
N GLY A 129 2.42 -4.03 -8.36
CA GLY A 129 1.68 -4.76 -7.33
C GLY A 129 2.56 -5.65 -6.43
N THR A 130 3.87 -5.74 -6.70
CA THR A 130 4.78 -6.49 -5.83
C THR A 130 4.95 -5.78 -4.49
N PHE A 131 4.82 -6.53 -3.41
CA PHE A 131 5.05 -6.08 -2.04
C PHE A 131 6.19 -6.87 -1.41
N THR A 132 7.00 -6.20 -0.60
CA THR A 132 8.03 -6.84 0.23
C THR A 132 7.99 -6.27 1.65
N ALA A 133 8.24 -7.11 2.64
CA ALA A 133 8.43 -6.70 4.02
C ALA A 133 9.52 -7.53 4.71
N ASP A 134 10.38 -6.85 5.47
CA ASP A 134 11.35 -7.47 6.36
C ASP A 134 10.79 -7.42 7.79
N ILE A 135 10.58 -8.59 8.40
CA ILE A 135 10.07 -8.73 9.77
C ILE A 135 11.16 -9.36 10.63
N LYS A 136 11.60 -8.63 11.66
CA LYS A 136 12.39 -9.22 12.74
C LYS A 136 11.45 -9.98 13.68
N VAL A 137 11.53 -11.31 13.63
CA VAL A 137 10.60 -12.22 14.29
C VAL A 137 10.76 -12.16 15.81
N ASP A 138 9.62 -12.13 16.50
CA ASP A 138 9.52 -12.36 17.95
C ASP A 138 8.65 -13.61 18.17
N THR A 139 9.29 -14.72 18.52
CA THR A 139 8.61 -16.02 18.69
C THR A 139 7.79 -16.09 19.98
N THR A 140 7.88 -15.10 20.86
CA THR A 140 6.96 -14.96 22.00
C THR A 140 5.58 -14.44 21.57
N VAL A 141 5.49 -13.80 20.40
CA VAL A 141 4.24 -13.45 19.74
C VAL A 141 3.69 -14.67 19.01
N THR A 142 2.53 -15.16 19.43
CA THR A 142 1.89 -16.36 18.88
C THR A 142 0.88 -16.07 17.76
N ALA A 143 0.53 -14.79 17.55
CA ALA A 143 -0.29 -14.35 16.44
C ALA A 143 0.57 -14.19 15.17
N PRO A 144 0.02 -14.45 13.97
CA PRO A 144 0.77 -14.32 12.72
C PRO A 144 1.07 -12.86 12.38
N THR A 145 2.06 -12.65 11.51
CA THR A 145 2.11 -11.45 10.68
C THR A 145 0.92 -11.48 9.73
N GLU A 146 0.11 -10.42 9.72
CA GLU A 146 -1.02 -10.24 8.80
C GLU A 146 -0.72 -9.16 7.76
N ILE A 147 -0.88 -9.49 6.49
CA ILE A 147 -0.66 -8.61 5.35
C ILE A 147 -1.98 -8.41 4.62
N HIS A 148 -2.37 -7.16 4.37
CA HIS A 148 -3.53 -6.86 3.55
C HIS A 148 -3.19 -6.99 2.07
N THR A 149 -3.94 -7.78 1.31
CA THR A 149 -3.85 -7.90 -0.15
C THR A 149 -5.23 -7.65 -0.74
N LEU A 150 -5.49 -6.49 -1.36
CA LEU A 150 -6.81 -6.26 -1.98
C LEU A 150 -6.98 -7.16 -3.21
N LEU A 151 -7.65 -8.30 -3.05
CA LEU A 151 -8.05 -9.19 -4.14
C LEU A 151 -9.33 -8.71 -4.80
N ASN A 152 -9.53 -9.04 -6.08
CA ASN A 152 -10.81 -8.92 -6.79
C ASN A 152 -11.53 -7.59 -6.54
N GLY A 153 -10.81 -6.48 -6.79
CA GLY A 153 -11.31 -5.13 -6.57
C GLY A 153 -12.67 -4.97 -7.23
N THR A 154 -13.72 -4.79 -6.42
CA THR A 154 -15.09 -4.84 -6.90
C THR A 154 -15.26 -3.79 -7.99
N PRO A 155 -15.69 -4.17 -9.19
CA PRO A 155 -16.03 -3.19 -10.19
C PRO A 155 -17.08 -2.23 -9.64
N SER A 156 -16.94 -0.96 -9.98
CA SER A 156 -17.96 0.02 -9.67
C SER A 156 -19.27 -0.39 -10.35
N ALA A 157 -20.43 -0.21 -9.70
CA ALA A 157 -21.72 -0.41 -10.38
C ALA A 157 -21.87 0.50 -11.62
N ALA A 158 -21.12 1.60 -11.67
CA ALA A 158 -21.04 2.50 -12.81
C ALA A 158 -19.96 2.12 -13.84
N ASP A 159 -19.00 1.25 -13.47
CA ASP A 159 -17.91 0.79 -14.36
C ASP A 159 -17.48 -0.64 -13.99
N PRO A 160 -18.06 -1.66 -14.67
CA PRO A 160 -17.75 -3.07 -14.47
C PRO A 160 -16.32 -3.49 -14.82
N GLU A 161 -15.54 -2.62 -15.49
CA GLU A 161 -14.16 -2.88 -15.89
C GLU A 161 -13.15 -2.16 -14.97
N ALA A 162 -13.62 -1.31 -14.07
CA ALA A 162 -12.80 -0.58 -13.11
C ALA A 162 -12.20 -1.50 -12.02
N VAL A 163 -11.02 -2.07 -12.30
CA VAL A 163 -10.28 -2.87 -11.33
C VAL A 163 -9.34 -1.98 -10.50
N ILE A 164 -9.71 -1.75 -9.24
CA ILE A 164 -8.85 -1.05 -8.25
C ILE A 164 -7.82 -1.96 -7.59
N SER A 165 -7.92 -3.28 -7.80
CA SER A 165 -7.02 -4.28 -7.23
C SER A 165 -5.75 -4.44 -8.07
N TRP A 166 -4.65 -4.71 -7.38
CA TRP A 166 -3.37 -5.10 -7.98
C TRP A 166 -3.27 -6.60 -8.26
N TYR A 167 -4.25 -7.38 -7.81
CA TYR A 167 -4.25 -8.84 -7.78
C TYR A 167 -5.53 -9.41 -8.39
N PRO A 168 -5.83 -9.11 -9.67
CA PRO A 168 -7.05 -9.60 -10.32
C PRO A 168 -7.11 -11.13 -10.41
N ASN A 169 -5.96 -11.81 -10.38
CA ASN A 169 -5.85 -13.27 -10.47
C ASN A 169 -5.38 -13.91 -9.15
N GLY A 170 -5.38 -13.15 -8.05
CA GLY A 170 -4.78 -13.57 -6.79
C GLY A 170 -3.29 -13.20 -6.67
N VAL A 171 -2.64 -13.81 -5.69
CA VAL A 171 -1.25 -13.53 -5.30
C VAL A 171 -0.44 -14.81 -5.25
N ASP A 172 0.87 -14.68 -5.46
CA ASP A 172 1.89 -15.64 -5.04
C ASP A 172 2.63 -15.08 -3.83
N ILE A 173 2.98 -15.94 -2.87
CA ILE A 173 3.58 -15.55 -1.60
C ILE A 173 4.86 -16.35 -1.40
N GLU A 174 5.96 -15.65 -1.17
CA GLU A 174 7.26 -16.23 -0.85
C GLU A 174 7.71 -15.74 0.53
N VAL A 175 8.23 -16.64 1.36
CA VAL A 175 8.79 -16.32 2.67
C VAL A 175 10.19 -16.91 2.74
N SER A 176 11.17 -16.12 3.18
CA SER A 176 12.58 -16.56 3.23
C SER A 176 12.82 -17.69 4.22
N ASP A 177 11.95 -17.82 5.23
CA ASP A 177 11.91 -18.98 6.13
C ASP A 177 11.02 -20.09 5.53
N PRO A 178 11.60 -21.23 5.10
CA PRO A 178 10.85 -22.33 4.50
C PRO A 178 9.98 -23.08 5.52
N THR A 179 10.13 -22.81 6.82
CA THR A 179 9.34 -23.44 7.88
C THR A 179 8.12 -22.62 8.29
N ALA A 180 7.99 -21.38 7.78
CA ALA A 180 6.87 -20.51 8.08
C ALA A 180 5.55 -21.10 7.58
N GLU A 181 4.52 -21.03 8.43
CA GLU A 181 3.16 -21.39 8.03
C GLU A 181 2.51 -20.20 7.32
N VAL A 182 2.18 -20.38 6.04
CA VAL A 182 1.56 -19.36 5.20
C VAL A 182 0.12 -19.76 4.89
N SER A 183 -0.81 -18.83 5.05
CA SER A 183 -2.22 -19.01 4.67
C SER A 183 -2.81 -17.71 4.13
N GLN A 184 -3.92 -17.82 3.39
CA GLN A 184 -4.65 -16.66 2.88
C GLN A 184 -6.15 -16.85 3.12
N ASP A 185 -6.77 -15.83 3.71
CA ASP A 185 -8.23 -15.73 3.88
C ASP A 185 -8.71 -14.38 3.32
N GLY A 186 -9.40 -14.45 2.18
CA GLY A 186 -9.80 -13.27 1.41
C GLY A 186 -8.62 -12.31 1.18
N ASN A 187 -8.76 -11.08 1.66
CA ASN A 187 -7.76 -10.02 1.51
C ASN A 187 -6.68 -10.01 2.60
N THR A 188 -6.49 -11.10 3.34
CA THR A 188 -5.47 -11.21 4.38
C THR A 188 -4.58 -12.42 4.13
N VAL A 189 -3.29 -12.16 3.97
CA VAL A 189 -2.23 -13.18 4.05
C VAL A 189 -1.72 -13.25 5.48
N SER A 190 -1.59 -14.45 6.02
CA SER A 190 -1.05 -14.71 7.36
C SER A 190 0.23 -15.53 7.27
N VAL A 191 1.29 -15.07 7.94
CA VAL A 191 2.59 -15.76 8.03
C VAL A 191 2.95 -15.95 9.50
N LEU A 192 3.11 -17.20 9.94
CA LEU A 192 3.46 -17.55 11.32
C LEU A 192 4.76 -18.37 11.36
N VAL A 193 5.74 -17.87 12.10
CA VAL A 193 7.01 -18.57 12.37
C VAL A 193 6.94 -19.17 13.77
N LYS A 194 7.09 -20.50 13.86
CA LYS A 194 7.03 -21.23 15.14
C LYS A 194 8.37 -21.72 15.64
N ASP A 195 9.39 -21.76 14.78
CA ASP A 195 10.72 -22.24 15.15
C ASP A 195 11.41 -21.22 16.07
N PRO A 196 11.70 -21.56 17.34
CA PRO A 196 12.43 -20.67 18.25
C PRO A 196 13.83 -20.28 17.75
N ALA A 197 14.42 -21.03 16.82
CA ALA A 197 15.70 -20.68 16.20
C ALA A 197 15.60 -19.42 15.31
N MET A 198 14.39 -19.03 14.92
CA MET A 198 14.11 -17.84 14.13
C MET A 198 13.87 -16.59 14.99
N ASP A 199 13.90 -16.69 16.32
CA ASP A 199 13.77 -15.54 17.21
C ASP A 199 14.87 -14.50 16.94
N GLU A 200 14.47 -13.23 16.87
CA GLU A 200 15.30 -12.08 16.48
C GLU A 200 15.92 -12.18 15.07
N GLN A 201 15.62 -13.22 14.28
CA GLN A 201 16.00 -13.30 12.88
C GLN A 201 15.06 -12.46 12.02
N VAL A 202 15.60 -11.91 10.92
CA VAL A 202 14.80 -11.21 9.93
C VAL A 202 14.34 -12.20 8.88
N ILE A 203 13.03 -12.27 8.66
CA ILE A 203 12.45 -12.93 7.49
C ILE A 203 12.02 -11.88 6.48
N THR A 204 12.12 -12.21 5.20
CA THR A 204 11.55 -11.41 4.11
C THR A 204 10.30 -12.11 3.60
N ILE A 205 9.20 -11.37 3.52
CA ILE A 205 7.94 -11.81 2.92
C ILE A 205 7.74 -11.03 1.64
N THR A 206 7.55 -11.74 0.53
CA THR A 206 7.27 -11.18 -0.79
C THR A 206 5.88 -11.61 -1.24
N VAL A 207 5.07 -10.66 -1.70
CA VAL A 207 3.77 -10.92 -2.31
C VAL A 207 3.78 -10.37 -3.73
N THR A 208 3.56 -11.22 -4.72
CA THR A 208 3.52 -10.84 -6.14
C THR A 208 2.14 -11.10 -6.74
N PRO A 209 1.71 -10.33 -7.74
CA PRO A 209 0.53 -10.68 -8.52
C PRO A 209 0.70 -12.01 -9.25
N LYS A 210 -0.30 -12.89 -9.14
CA LYS A 210 -0.34 -14.14 -9.89
C LYS A 210 -0.54 -13.86 -11.38
N ALA A 211 0.24 -14.55 -12.22
CA ALA A 211 0.08 -14.49 -13.67
C ALA A 211 -1.33 -14.95 -14.09
N ALA A 212 -1.87 -14.39 -15.18
CA ALA A 212 -3.11 -14.89 -15.74
C ALA A 212 -2.92 -16.33 -16.21
N GLU A 213 -3.83 -17.23 -15.84
CA GLU A 213 -3.83 -18.59 -16.40
C GLU A 213 -4.14 -18.50 -17.89
N ASN A 214 -3.23 -19.00 -18.74
CA ASN A 214 -3.52 -19.18 -20.15
C ASN A 214 -4.55 -20.30 -20.27
N ILE A 215 -5.83 -19.96 -20.40
CA ILE A 215 -6.85 -20.91 -20.83
C ILE A 215 -6.56 -21.15 -22.31
N GLU A 216 -5.80 -22.20 -22.63
CA GLU A 216 -5.80 -22.75 -23.98
C GLU A 216 -7.24 -23.21 -24.26
N GLU A 217 -7.95 -22.48 -25.12
CA GLU A 217 -9.24 -22.92 -25.63
C GLU A 217 -9.02 -24.27 -26.30
N SER A 218 -9.50 -25.35 -25.66
CA SER A 218 -9.56 -26.66 -26.28
C SER A 218 -10.56 -26.58 -27.44
N SER A 219 -10.06 -26.36 -28.64
CA SER A 219 -10.79 -26.40 -29.91
C SER A 219 -11.27 -27.80 -30.25
#